data_AF-A0A836W2F2-F1
#
_entry.id   AF-A0A836W2F2-F1
#
_cell.length_a   1.000
_cell.length_b   1.000
_cell.length_c   1.000
_cell.angle_alpha   90.00
_cell.angle_beta   90.00
_cell.angle_gamma   90.00
#
_symmetry.space_group_name_H-M   'P 1'
#
loop_
_entity.id
_entity.type
_entity.pdbx_description
1 polymer ?
#
loop_
_entity_poly.entity_id
_entity_poly.type
_entity_poly.pdbx_seq_one_letter_code
_entity_poly.pdbx_strand_id
1 'polypeptide(L)'
;MGAYIYYKTAEKSLAAANEAARILDVDKFNQALRRIDVCAFTVWSERDLEWGRKEPNSEYWEKYFLDHLGEGDYKVSALDEDKLARIKVDYDSFFEKSTRMFERLNKHTGMQMRYLSVSCAFSGDYYTDEQIARITHNGELLSGANKEDIQMRIGGL
;
A
#
# COMPACT_ATOMS: atom_id res chain seq x y z
N MET A 1 -18.19 3.60 -3.72
CA MET A 1 -16.93 3.61 -4.49
C MET A 1 -15.80 3.65 -3.47
N GLY A 2 -14.81 2.77 -3.54
CA GLY A 2 -13.76 2.68 -2.51
C GLY A 2 -12.51 3.47 -2.89
N ALA A 3 -11.78 3.98 -1.89
CA ALA A 3 -10.47 4.60 -2.09
C ALA A 3 -9.36 3.57 -1.89
N TYR A 4 -8.59 3.29 -2.94
CA TYR A 4 -7.57 2.24 -2.96
C TYR A 4 -6.23 2.83 -3.39
N ILE A 5 -5.20 2.70 -2.55
CA ILE A 5 -3.83 2.97 -2.98
C ILE A 5 -3.27 1.68 -3.54
N TYR A 6 -3.08 1.65 -4.85
CA TYR A 6 -2.36 0.58 -5.53
C TYR A 6 -0.88 0.92 -5.54
N TYR A 7 -0.06 -0.05 -5.17
CA TYR A 7 1.37 0.08 -5.16
C TYR A 7 2.06 -1.20 -5.62
N LYS A 8 3.30 -1.05 -6.09
CA LYS A 8 4.14 -2.19 -6.45
C LYS A 8 5.61 -1.89 -6.23
N THR A 9 6.39 -2.94 -5.99
CA THR A 9 7.86 -2.88 -6.01
C THR A 9 8.37 -2.52 -7.42
N ALA A 10 9.50 -1.82 -7.51
CA ALA A 10 10.10 -1.46 -8.79
C ALA A 10 10.57 -2.67 -9.58
N GLU A 11 11.11 -3.66 -8.88
CA GLU A 11 11.49 -4.94 -9.46
C GLU A 11 10.42 -5.98 -9.15
N LYS A 12 9.97 -6.68 -10.18
CA LYS A 12 9.07 -7.83 -10.05
C LYS A 12 9.90 -9.08 -9.78
N SER A 13 10.34 -9.25 -8.53
CA SER A 13 11.12 -10.41 -8.09
C SER A 13 10.72 -10.90 -6.70
N LEU A 14 10.95 -12.19 -6.43
CA LEU A 14 10.62 -12.81 -5.14
C LEU A 14 11.39 -12.15 -3.99
N ALA A 15 12.65 -11.77 -4.22
CA ALA A 15 13.46 -11.08 -3.22
C ALA A 15 12.85 -9.73 -2.81
N ALA A 16 12.46 -8.90 -3.77
CA ALA A 16 11.83 -7.61 -3.49
C ALA A 16 10.46 -7.77 -2.80
N ALA A 17 9.65 -8.72 -3.26
CA ALA A 17 8.33 -9.00 -2.70
C ALA A 17 8.40 -9.56 -1.27
N ASN A 18 9.32 -10.49 -1.00
CA ASN A 18 9.51 -11.06 0.34
C ASN A 18 10.06 -10.05 1.33
N GLU A 19 10.97 -9.17 0.91
CA GLU A 19 11.48 -8.10 1.78
C GLU A 19 10.37 -7.10 2.13
N ALA A 20 9.54 -6.72 1.15
CA ALA A 20 8.35 -5.91 1.37
C ALA A 20 7.38 -6.56 2.35
N ALA A 21 7.06 -7.85 2.17
CA ALA A 21 6.19 -8.60 3.07
C ALA A 21 6.77 -8.65 4.50
N ARG A 22 8.09 -8.86 4.64
CA ARG A 22 8.78 -8.91 5.94
C ARG A 22 8.68 -7.58 6.69
N ILE A 23 8.87 -6.44 6.02
CA ILE A 23 8.72 -5.11 6.62
C ILE A 23 7.28 -4.92 7.14
N LEU A 24 6.30 -5.34 6.34
CA LEU A 24 4.89 -5.27 6.69
C LEU A 24 4.52 -6.22 7.84
N ASP A 25 5.15 -7.39 7.94
CA ASP A 25 4.86 -8.39 8.96
C ASP A 25 5.37 -7.99 10.36
N VAL A 26 6.48 -7.25 10.44
CA VAL A 26 7.06 -6.83 11.74
C VAL A 26 6.54 -5.48 12.23
N ASP A 27 5.83 -4.72 11.40
CA ASP A 27 5.29 -3.42 11.80
C ASP A 27 4.08 -3.58 12.73
N LYS A 28 4.16 -3.00 13.93
CA LYS A 28 3.13 -3.10 14.97
C LYS A 28 1.79 -2.48 14.55
N PHE A 29 1.81 -1.41 13.75
CA PHE A 29 0.59 -0.78 13.26
C PHE A 29 -0.09 -1.71 12.25
N ASN A 30 0.65 -2.26 11.28
CA ASN A 30 0.10 -3.20 10.33
C ASN A 30 -0.41 -4.50 10.98
N GLN A 31 0.30 -5.01 12.00
CA GLN A 31 -0.18 -6.13 12.82
C GLN A 31 -1.50 -5.81 13.52
N ALA A 32 -1.71 -4.56 13.99
CA ALA A 32 -2.96 -4.14 14.58
C ALA A 32 -4.09 -4.10 13.53
N LEU A 33 -3.82 -3.61 12.31
CA LEU A 33 -4.78 -3.60 11.20
C LEU A 33 -5.25 -5.01 10.83
N ARG A 34 -4.35 -6.00 10.83
CA ARG A 34 -4.71 -7.41 10.59
C ARG A 34 -5.68 -7.98 11.63
N ARG A 35 -5.66 -7.48 12.87
CA ARG A 35 -6.56 -7.97 13.94
C ARG A 35 -8.00 -7.49 13.79
N ILE A 36 -8.20 -6.41 13.03
CA ILE A 36 -9.53 -5.86 12.73
C ILE A 36 -9.99 -6.23 11.31
N ASP A 37 -9.24 -7.12 10.64
CA ASP A 37 -9.51 -7.66 9.29
C ASP A 37 -9.80 -6.58 8.23
N VAL A 38 -9.17 -5.42 8.38
CA VAL A 38 -9.45 -4.25 7.56
C VAL A 38 -8.17 -3.45 7.34
N CYS A 39 -7.98 -3.01 6.09
CA CYS A 39 -6.91 -2.09 5.70
C CYS A 39 -5.49 -2.54 6.06
N ALA A 40 -5.21 -3.84 6.18
CA ALA A 40 -3.82 -4.26 6.36
C ALA A 40 -3.04 -4.03 5.06
N PHE A 41 -1.84 -3.49 5.18
CA PHE A 41 -0.88 -3.44 4.09
C PHE A 41 -0.41 -4.87 3.80
N THR A 42 -0.54 -5.26 2.55
CA THR A 42 -0.10 -6.56 2.02
C THR A 42 0.65 -6.35 0.72
N VAL A 43 1.48 -7.33 0.36
CA VAL A 43 2.04 -7.49 -0.97
C VAL A 43 1.96 -8.96 -1.33
N TRP A 44 1.73 -9.27 -2.60
CA TRP A 44 1.86 -10.63 -3.08
C TRP A 44 3.32 -11.06 -3.01
N SER A 45 3.58 -12.15 -2.29
CA SER A 45 4.91 -12.64 -1.94
C SER A 45 5.00 -14.16 -2.10
N GLU A 46 6.14 -14.75 -1.73
CA GLU A 46 6.34 -16.19 -1.75
C GLU A 46 5.28 -16.95 -0.93
N ARG A 47 4.82 -16.38 0.19
CA ARG A 47 3.77 -17.00 1.01
C ARG A 47 2.48 -17.22 0.21
N ASP A 48 2.11 -16.26 -0.63
CA ASP A 48 0.88 -16.31 -1.43
C ASP A 48 1.05 -17.30 -2.60
N LEU A 49 2.25 -17.36 -3.18
CA LEU A 49 2.63 -18.37 -4.16
C LEU A 49 2.57 -19.79 -3.59
N GLU A 50 3.10 -20.01 -2.38
CA GLU A 50 3.03 -21.29 -1.67
C GLU A 50 1.60 -21.70 -1.34
N TRP A 51 0.74 -20.73 -0.98
CA TRP A 51 -0.68 -20.96 -0.79
C TRP A 51 -1.34 -21.37 -2.11
N GLY A 52 -1.15 -20.60 -3.19
CA GLY A 52 -1.71 -20.89 -4.51
C GLY A 52 -1.34 -22.26 -5.05
N ARG A 53 -0.12 -22.74 -4.77
CA ARG A 53 0.33 -24.09 -5.14
C ARG A 53 -0.42 -25.22 -4.44
N LYS A 54 -1.07 -24.94 -3.31
CA LYS A 54 -1.84 -25.91 -2.50
C LYS A 54 -3.34 -25.87 -2.80
N GLU A 55 -3.81 -24.86 -3.53
CA GLU A 55 -5.21 -24.68 -3.85
C GLU A 55 -5.68 -25.53 -5.05
N PRO A 56 -6.98 -25.85 -5.13
CA PRO A 56 -7.57 -26.34 -6.37
C PRO A 56 -7.31 -25.35 -7.52
N ASN A 57 -6.94 -25.85 -8.70
CA ASN A 57 -6.47 -25.04 -9.84
C ASN A 57 -5.14 -24.29 -9.56
N SER A 58 -4.19 -24.97 -8.92
CA SER A 58 -2.89 -24.40 -8.55
C SER A 58 -2.15 -23.74 -9.71
N GLU A 59 -2.25 -24.26 -10.94
CA GLU A 59 -1.64 -23.62 -12.13
C GLU A 59 -2.16 -22.20 -12.38
N TYR A 60 -3.47 -21.97 -12.20
CA TYR A 60 -4.08 -20.65 -12.33
C TYR A 60 -3.58 -19.72 -11.22
N TRP A 61 -3.62 -20.18 -9.96
CA TRP A 61 -3.22 -19.37 -8.81
C TRP A 61 -1.72 -19.05 -8.82
N GLU A 62 -0.87 -20.03 -9.15
CA GLU A 62 0.56 -19.82 -9.31
C GLU A 62 0.85 -18.77 -10.39
N LYS A 63 0.21 -18.87 -11.56
CA LYS A 63 0.34 -17.84 -12.60
C LYS A 63 -0.13 -16.48 -12.09
N TYR A 64 -1.28 -16.41 -11.44
CA TYR A 64 -1.82 -15.17 -10.90
C TYR A 64 -0.84 -14.52 -9.90
N PHE A 65 -0.28 -15.27 -8.95
CA PHE A 65 0.66 -14.73 -7.96
C PHE A 65 2.00 -14.35 -8.57
N LEU A 66 2.52 -15.12 -9.53
CA LEU A 66 3.70 -14.72 -10.29
C LEU A 66 3.43 -13.45 -11.09
N ASP A 67 2.22 -13.26 -11.62
CA ASP A 67 1.85 -12.08 -12.38
C ASP A 67 1.73 -10.81 -11.53
N HIS A 68 1.36 -10.94 -10.26
CA HIS A 68 1.14 -9.82 -9.34
C HIS A 68 2.23 -9.70 -8.25
N LEU A 69 3.33 -10.43 -8.37
CA LEU A 69 4.39 -10.46 -7.37
C LEU A 69 4.91 -9.05 -7.03
N GLY A 70 4.92 -8.71 -5.74
CA GLY A 70 5.32 -7.40 -5.23
C GLY A 70 4.28 -6.29 -5.38
N GLU A 71 3.11 -6.58 -5.95
CA GLU A 71 1.97 -5.67 -5.98
C GLU A 71 1.16 -5.76 -4.67
N GLY A 72 0.53 -4.66 -4.30
CA GLY A 72 -0.42 -4.61 -3.20
C GLY A 72 -1.45 -3.51 -3.42
N ASP A 73 -2.61 -3.71 -2.80
CA ASP A 73 -3.67 -2.72 -2.74
C ASP A 73 -4.03 -2.43 -1.29
N TYR A 74 -4.12 -1.15 -0.98
CA TYR A 74 -4.50 -0.67 0.33
C TYR A 74 -5.79 0.11 0.22
N LYS A 75 -6.88 -0.50 0.71
CA LYS A 75 -8.18 0.15 0.76
C LYS A 75 -8.22 1.15 1.90
N VAL A 76 -8.16 2.43 1.61
CA VAL A 76 -8.20 3.52 2.59
C VAL A 76 -9.60 3.68 3.19
N SER A 77 -10.64 3.51 2.37
CA SER A 77 -12.03 3.83 2.73
C SER A 77 -12.78 2.72 3.48
N ALA A 78 -12.11 1.75 4.10
CA ALA A 78 -12.76 0.62 4.78
C ALA A 78 -12.87 0.77 6.31
N LEU A 79 -12.46 1.92 6.84
CA LEU A 79 -12.45 2.21 8.27
C LEU A 79 -13.65 3.00 8.74
N ASP A 80 -14.14 2.59 9.90
CA ASP A 80 -15.13 3.26 10.72
C ASP A 80 -14.56 3.49 12.12
N GLU A 81 -15.22 4.35 12.90
CA GLU A 81 -14.80 4.72 14.26
C GLU A 81 -14.69 3.50 15.18
N ASP A 82 -15.59 2.52 15.05
CA ASP A 82 -15.60 1.30 15.86
C ASP A 82 -14.33 0.48 15.67
N LYS A 83 -13.87 0.30 14.43
CA LYS A 83 -12.62 -0.41 14.11
C LYS A 83 -11.40 0.35 14.61
N LEU A 84 -11.40 1.68 14.45
CA LEU A 84 -10.35 2.56 14.92
C LEU A 84 -10.21 2.52 16.45
N ALA A 85 -11.33 2.51 17.18
CA ALA A 85 -11.36 2.34 18.63
C ALA A 85 -10.75 1.00 19.09
N ARG A 86 -10.96 -0.10 18.34
CA ARG A 86 -10.38 -1.42 18.67
C ARG A 86 -8.86 -1.45 18.62
N ILE A 87 -8.25 -0.63 17.77
CA ILE A 87 -6.79 -0.47 17.70
C ILE A 87 -6.27 0.74 18.48
N LYS A 88 -7.16 1.49 19.14
CA LYS A 88 -6.88 2.69 19.95
C LYS A 88 -6.16 3.78 19.14
N VAL A 89 -6.67 4.08 17.95
CA VAL A 89 -6.14 5.10 17.03
C VAL A 89 -7.29 5.96 16.53
N ASP A 90 -7.16 7.28 16.52
CA ASP A 90 -8.12 8.20 15.88
C ASP A 90 -7.83 8.37 14.36
N TYR A 91 -8.72 9.03 13.62
CA TYR A 91 -8.56 9.21 12.17
C TYR A 91 -7.26 9.92 11.77
N ASP A 92 -6.92 11.03 12.41
CA ASP A 92 -5.70 11.81 12.07
C ASP A 92 -4.44 10.99 12.33
N SER A 93 -4.38 10.35 13.51
CA SER A 93 -3.30 9.45 13.89
C SER A 93 -3.20 8.25 12.96
N PHE A 94 -4.33 7.75 12.46
CA PHE A 94 -4.37 6.67 11.49
C PHE A 94 -3.73 7.08 10.16
N PHE A 95 -4.12 8.23 9.60
CA PHE A 95 -3.56 8.72 8.34
C PHE A 95 -2.07 9.06 8.47
N GLU A 96 -1.64 9.61 9.60
CA GLU A 96 -0.20 9.83 9.85
C GLU A 96 0.57 8.50 9.99
N LYS A 97 0.02 7.51 10.70
CA LYS A 97 0.67 6.18 10.81
C LYS A 97 0.75 5.46 9.47
N SER A 98 -0.28 5.55 8.64
CA SER A 98 -0.30 4.97 7.29
C SER A 98 0.67 5.72 6.36
N THR A 99 0.74 7.05 6.45
CA THR A 99 1.76 7.88 5.74
C THR A 99 3.17 7.40 6.10
N ARG A 100 3.47 7.23 7.39
CA ARG A 100 4.78 6.72 7.85
C ARG A 100 5.06 5.28 7.43
N MET A 101 4.03 4.48 7.14
CA MET A 101 4.23 3.15 6.56
C MET A 101 4.75 3.28 5.14
N PHE A 102 4.08 4.06 4.29
CA PHE A 102 4.52 4.31 2.93
C PHE A 102 5.92 4.93 2.86
N GLU A 103 6.24 5.91 3.72
CA GLU A 103 7.59 6.48 3.81
C GLU A 103 8.65 5.43 4.15
N ARG A 104 8.33 4.45 5.03
CA ARG A 104 9.24 3.36 5.37
C ARG A 104 9.42 2.38 4.22
N LEU A 105 8.35 2.07 3.50
CA LEU A 105 8.42 1.23 2.29
C LEU A 105 9.25 1.91 1.19
N ASN A 106 9.11 3.22 1.00
CA ASN A 106 9.87 3.98 -0.01
C ASN A 106 11.36 4.12 0.32
N LYS A 107 11.72 4.19 1.61
CA LYS A 107 13.11 4.41 2.06
C LYS A 107 13.96 3.14 2.06
N HIS A 108 13.33 1.97 2.09
CA HIS A 108 14.07 0.71 2.11
C HIS A 108 14.76 0.50 0.75
N THR A 109 16.10 0.42 0.74
CA THR A 109 16.93 0.46 -0.48
C THR A 109 16.67 -0.68 -1.48
N GLY A 110 15.99 -1.75 -1.08
CA GLY A 110 15.54 -2.83 -1.96
C GLY A 110 14.12 -2.65 -2.53
N MET A 111 13.42 -1.57 -2.17
CA MET A 111 12.03 -1.30 -2.52
C MET A 111 11.90 0.11 -3.07
N GLN A 112 11.55 0.25 -4.35
CA GLN A 112 11.06 1.52 -4.87
C GLN A 112 9.60 1.33 -5.23
N MET A 113 8.72 2.03 -4.53
CA MET A 113 7.27 1.90 -4.73
C MET A 113 6.83 2.79 -5.89
N ARG A 114 5.80 2.37 -6.64
CA ARG A 114 5.07 3.24 -7.59
C ARG A 114 3.60 3.28 -7.25
N TYR A 115 3.00 4.46 -7.22
CA TYR A 115 1.61 4.68 -6.81
C TYR A 115 0.73 5.08 -8.00
N LEU A 116 -0.49 4.55 -8.10
CA LEU A 116 -1.44 4.94 -9.15
C LEU A 116 -2.18 6.24 -8.78
N SER A 117 -1.99 7.29 -9.58
CA SER A 117 -2.59 8.64 -9.43
C SER A 117 -4.11 8.67 -9.59
N VAL A 118 -4.69 7.68 -10.27
CA VAL A 118 -6.15 7.58 -10.46
C VAL A 118 -6.89 7.16 -9.17
N SER A 119 -6.16 6.83 -8.11
CA SER A 119 -6.74 6.55 -6.81
C SER A 119 -7.41 7.79 -6.21
N CYS A 120 -8.69 7.66 -5.83
CA CYS A 120 -9.36 8.71 -5.05
C CYS A 120 -8.79 8.87 -3.64
N ALA A 121 -7.89 8.00 -3.17
CA ALA A 121 -7.13 8.24 -1.94
C ALA A 121 -6.25 9.51 -2.04
N PHE A 122 -5.81 9.85 -3.25
CA PHE A 122 -4.99 11.04 -3.51
C PHE A 122 -5.81 12.25 -3.98
N SER A 123 -7.13 12.27 -3.76
CA SER A 123 -8.00 13.42 -4.07
C SER A 123 -7.88 14.57 -3.06
N GLY A 124 -7.43 14.27 -1.84
CA GLY A 124 -7.44 15.19 -0.69
C GLY A 124 -8.45 14.80 0.40
N ASP A 125 -9.36 13.86 0.12
CA ASP A 125 -10.40 13.44 1.07
C ASP A 125 -9.87 12.55 2.21
N TYR A 126 -8.70 11.94 2.03
CA TYR A 126 -8.12 10.97 2.98
C TYR A 126 -6.75 11.41 3.48
N TYR A 127 -5.87 11.82 2.57
CA TYR A 127 -4.54 12.30 2.88
C TYR A 127 -4.46 13.79 2.58
N THR A 128 -3.84 14.55 3.48
CA THR A 128 -3.54 15.96 3.23
C THR A 128 -2.49 16.09 2.12
N ASP A 129 -2.40 17.26 1.49
CA ASP A 129 -1.40 17.50 0.44
C ASP A 129 0.03 17.24 0.93
N GLU A 130 0.33 17.59 2.18
CA GLU A 130 1.61 17.29 2.84
C GLU A 130 1.86 15.77 2.95
N GLN A 131 0.84 15.00 3.35
CA GLN A 131 0.96 13.54 3.43
C GLN A 131 1.13 12.92 2.04
N ILE A 132 0.39 13.41 1.03
CA ILE A 132 0.51 12.94 -0.35
C ILE A 132 1.93 13.23 -0.88
N ALA A 133 2.46 14.43 -0.63
CA ALA A 133 3.83 14.79 -0.97
C ALA A 133 4.85 13.86 -0.31
N ARG A 134 4.70 13.56 0.98
CA ARG A 134 5.57 12.61 1.71
C ARG A 134 5.48 11.18 1.17
N ILE A 135 4.27 10.67 0.92
CA ILE A 135 4.03 9.32 0.39
C ILE A 135 4.64 9.16 -1.01
N THR A 136 4.55 10.20 -1.83
CA THR A 136 4.87 10.10 -3.26
C THR A 136 6.21 10.73 -3.65
N HIS A 137 6.96 11.27 -2.68
CA HIS A 137 8.15 12.09 -2.90
C HIS A 137 7.85 13.27 -3.84
N ASN A 138 6.94 14.16 -3.42
CA ASN A 138 6.46 15.29 -4.23
C ASN A 138 5.92 14.86 -5.61
N GLY A 139 5.29 13.68 -5.66
CA GLY A 139 4.70 13.11 -6.85
C GLY A 139 5.66 12.40 -7.80
N GLU A 140 6.96 12.30 -7.49
CA GLU A 140 7.92 11.52 -8.28
C GLU A 140 7.47 10.07 -8.48
N LEU A 141 6.94 9.46 -7.41
CA LEU A 141 6.51 8.06 -7.37
C LEU A 141 5.08 7.84 -7.93
N LEU A 142 4.39 8.90 -8.35
CA LEU A 142 3.08 8.77 -9.01
C LEU A 142 3.21 8.24 -10.43
N SER A 143 2.17 7.52 -10.86
CA SER A 143 2.01 6.97 -12.21
C SER A 143 0.55 7.04 -12.64
N GLY A 144 0.28 7.05 -13.94
CA GLY A 144 -1.08 7.15 -14.50
C GLY A 144 -1.50 8.57 -14.89
N ALA A 145 -2.76 8.72 -15.32
CA ALA A 145 -3.25 9.88 -16.05
C ALA A 145 -3.36 11.18 -15.22
N ASN A 146 -3.57 11.08 -13.90
CA ASN A 146 -3.80 12.26 -13.04
C ASN A 146 -2.53 12.72 -12.32
N LYS A 147 -1.36 12.26 -12.76
CA LYS A 147 -0.08 12.53 -12.09
C LYS A 147 0.21 14.03 -12.02
N GLU A 148 0.13 14.73 -13.14
CA GLU A 148 0.48 16.16 -13.26
C GLU A 148 -0.42 17.03 -12.37
N ASP A 149 -1.73 16.75 -12.36
CA ASP A 149 -2.69 17.47 -11.53
C ASP A 149 -2.37 17.34 -10.04
N ILE A 150 -2.03 16.13 -9.58
CA ILE A 150 -1.65 15.90 -8.20
C ILE A 150 -0.32 16.59 -7.88
N GLN A 151 0.67 16.53 -8.79
CA GLN A 151 1.96 17.21 -8.62
C GLN A 151 1.80 18.72 -8.45
N MET A 152 0.99 19.36 -9.30
CA MET A 152 0.69 20.79 -9.20
C MET A 152 0.03 21.13 -7.86
N ARG A 153 -0.93 20.30 -7.41
CA ARG A 153 -1.65 20.52 -6.16
C ARG A 153 -0.74 20.44 -4.93
N ILE A 154 0.18 19.47 -4.88
CA ILE A 154 1.06 19.26 -3.73
C ILE A 154 2.37 20.07 -3.80
N GLY A 155 2.53 20.93 -4.82
CA GLY A 155 3.70 21.79 -4.98
C GLY A 155 4.96 21.10 -5.50
N GLY A 156 4.82 19.95 -6.18
CA GLY A 156 5.91 19.28 -6.89
C GLY A 156 6.23 20.02 -8.19
N LEU A 157 7.48 20.47 -8.33
CA LEU A 157 8.05 21.08 -9.54
C LEU A 157 8.52 20.02 -10.54
#